data_AF-A0A1E3Q461-F1
#
_entry.id   AF-A0A1E3Q461-F1
#
_cell.length_a   1.000
_cell.length_b   1.000
_cell.length_c   1.000
_cell.angle_alpha   90.00
_cell.angle_beta   90.00
_cell.angle_gamma   90.00
#
_symmetry.space_group_name_H-M   'P 1'
#
loop_
_entity.id
_entity.type
_entity.pdbx_description
1 polymer ?
#
loop_
_entity_poly.entity_id
_entity_poly.type
_entity_poly.pdbx_seq_one_letter_code
_entity_poly.pdbx_strand_id
1 'polypeptide(L)'
;MPTYEASYPPNLYHASRPRATRRGPPFQVPSLRIGNIQLGHIFKKLFTLVNVLRLLWVYVLVWGERRVFEHSIRACQWQNWEHWPEGAMPERVVLIADPQLVDDNTYPGRNSLFLGLTEFYVDTYMHRAWQYVETILSSDATIFLGDLFDGGRRWGPDMWVAEYKRFLRVFPIYPGKLTLFEVAGNHDIGLGDNIVVEALQRFTAYFGEPSRDIEIGNHSVVILDTDSMMNTNNEDIYGPPRAFFDALVKGTDESTLPRIVLSHIPFYRPPDTACGPKREGKPALPISRGHQYQTVLNSELSLEILEKLHPVAIFSGDDHDACRHIHSYSEGARATVEFTVKTFSIAMGVSYPAFEMVSLWNPGESTKTGEPTFQTKLCLLPSQFDIFRQYFKVLVLTFVLTCLGAARAWRASKKYGKAGPDYLGSDKDKDKGNRVYRTYPTAVKVVLAYLQRVKRNKWVLWALGRPGTLKREFMERMVRVGSVAGGVYVWLLVRDVV
;
A
#
# COMPACT_ATOMS: atom_id res chain seq x y z
N MET A 1 19.14 -65.65 84.82
CA MET A 1 18.82 -65.80 86.26
C MET A 1 18.75 -64.41 86.90
N PRO A 2 18.02 -64.23 88.01
CA PRO A 2 16.84 -63.38 87.94
C PRO A 2 16.95 -61.99 88.59
N THR A 3 15.86 -61.24 88.43
CA THR A 3 15.43 -60.04 89.16
C THR A 3 15.75 -60.04 90.66
N TYR A 4 15.99 -58.86 91.23
CA TYR A 4 15.59 -58.57 92.61
C TYR A 4 15.04 -57.14 92.78
N GLU A 5 14.06 -57.03 93.68
CA GLU A 5 13.22 -55.85 93.93
C GLU A 5 13.69 -54.98 95.10
N ALA A 6 12.93 -53.90 95.33
CA ALA A 6 12.76 -53.18 96.61
C ALA A 6 13.92 -52.25 97.05
N SER A 7 13.69 -51.16 97.79
CA SER A 7 12.45 -50.62 98.38
C SER A 7 12.54 -49.09 98.60
N TYR A 8 11.39 -48.41 98.58
CA TYR A 8 11.21 -47.07 99.17
C TYR A 8 11.07 -47.20 100.70
N PRO A 9 11.37 -46.14 101.49
CA PRO A 9 10.31 -45.25 102.00
C PRO A 9 10.81 -43.76 102.14
N PRO A 10 10.15 -42.84 102.88
CA PRO A 10 9.10 -42.00 102.27
C PRO A 10 9.16 -40.49 102.63
N ASN A 11 8.23 -39.69 102.07
CA ASN A 11 7.49 -38.57 102.73
C ASN A 11 8.27 -37.38 103.36
N LEU A 12 7.95 -36.09 103.18
CA LEU A 12 6.95 -35.32 102.40
C LEU A 12 7.67 -34.04 101.83
N TYR A 13 7.07 -32.97 101.24
CA TYR A 13 5.67 -32.57 101.01
C TYR A 13 5.52 -31.63 99.78
N HIS A 14 4.50 -30.75 99.80
CA HIS A 14 4.16 -29.66 98.87
C HIS A 14 5.20 -28.54 98.77
N ALA A 15 5.25 -27.63 97.79
CA ALA A 15 4.83 -27.53 96.37
C ALA A 15 5.41 -26.16 95.86
N SER A 16 5.41 -25.71 94.60
CA SER A 16 4.78 -26.10 93.32
C SER A 16 5.78 -25.90 92.15
N ARG A 17 5.34 -26.01 90.87
CA ARG A 17 6.13 -25.61 89.68
C ARG A 17 5.39 -24.60 88.80
N PRO A 18 6.12 -23.79 88.01
CA PRO A 18 5.85 -23.73 86.57
C PRO A 18 7.06 -24.10 85.68
N ARG A 19 6.74 -24.53 84.45
CA ARG A 19 7.62 -25.20 83.46
C ARG A 19 8.82 -24.40 82.93
N ALA A 20 9.98 -25.02 83.09
CA ALA A 20 11.04 -25.35 82.12
C ALA A 20 11.06 -24.68 80.71
N THR A 21 12.28 -24.35 80.28
CA THR A 21 12.64 -23.61 79.06
C THR A 21 13.33 -24.47 77.98
N ARG A 22 13.37 -23.92 76.74
CA ARG A 22 14.31 -24.19 75.62
C ARG A 22 14.32 -25.57 74.91
N ARG A 23 14.22 -25.50 73.58
CA ARG A 23 14.96 -26.34 72.61
C ARG A 23 15.57 -25.43 71.52
N GLY A 24 16.74 -25.78 71.00
CA GLY A 24 17.48 -24.98 70.01
C GLY A 24 17.00 -25.17 68.55
N PRO A 25 17.56 -24.41 67.60
CA PRO A 25 17.11 -24.40 66.20
C PRO A 25 17.72 -25.56 65.38
N PRO A 26 16.99 -26.10 64.38
CA PRO A 26 17.54 -27.04 63.41
C PRO A 26 18.20 -26.35 62.21
N PHE A 27 19.06 -27.12 61.55
CA PHE A 27 19.93 -26.77 60.41
C PHE A 27 19.17 -26.18 59.19
N GLN A 28 19.72 -25.13 58.56
CA GLN A 28 19.25 -24.64 57.25
C GLN A 28 20.16 -25.14 56.14
N VAL A 29 19.57 -25.68 55.06
CA VAL A 29 20.28 -26.03 53.83
C VAL A 29 20.59 -24.76 53.03
N PRO A 30 21.82 -24.54 52.52
CA PRO A 30 22.13 -23.35 51.74
C PRO A 30 21.41 -23.38 50.38
N SER A 31 20.58 -22.38 50.09
CA SER A 31 20.12 -22.15 48.72
C SER A 31 21.18 -21.38 47.95
N LEU A 32 21.71 -21.99 46.88
CA LEU A 32 22.61 -21.32 45.94
C LEU A 32 21.85 -20.17 45.25
N ARG A 33 22.15 -18.93 45.65
CA ARG A 33 21.70 -17.73 44.94
C ARG A 33 22.69 -17.36 43.84
N ILE A 34 22.34 -17.68 42.60
CA ILE A 34 22.94 -17.04 41.42
C ILE A 34 21.95 -15.97 40.92
N GLY A 35 22.40 -14.71 40.85
CA GLY A 35 21.75 -13.62 40.12
C GLY A 35 20.29 -13.27 40.49
N ASN A 36 20.09 -12.30 41.40
CA ASN A 36 18.77 -11.75 41.73
C ASN A 36 18.18 -10.83 40.65
N ILE A 37 18.08 -11.29 39.41
CA ILE A 37 17.18 -10.71 38.40
C ILE A 37 15.94 -11.61 38.34
N GLN A 38 14.89 -11.24 39.08
CA GLN A 38 13.62 -11.97 39.01
C GLN A 38 13.02 -11.81 37.62
N LEU A 39 13.11 -12.85 36.77
CA LEU A 39 12.45 -12.91 35.46
C LEU A 39 10.99 -12.44 35.55
N GLY A 40 10.24 -12.90 36.56
CA GLY A 40 8.85 -12.50 36.79
C GLY A 40 8.60 -11.00 36.94
N HIS A 41 9.57 -10.20 37.41
CA HIS A 41 9.46 -8.74 37.47
C HIS A 41 9.68 -8.07 36.10
N ILE A 42 10.55 -8.65 35.25
CA ILE A 42 10.74 -8.21 33.87
C ILE A 42 9.49 -8.58 33.04
N PHE A 43 9.01 -9.82 33.14
CA PHE A 43 7.77 -10.27 32.51
C PHE A 43 6.57 -9.37 32.87
N LYS A 44 6.36 -9.04 34.16
CA LYS A 44 5.27 -8.12 34.58
C LYS A 44 5.41 -6.70 34.05
N LYS A 45 6.63 -6.22 33.74
CA LYS A 45 6.85 -4.92 33.08
C LYS A 45 6.70 -4.97 31.56
N LEU A 46 7.01 -6.11 30.94
CA LEU A 46 6.83 -6.33 29.51
C LEU A 46 5.34 -6.47 29.15
N PHE A 47 4.60 -7.34 29.84
CA PHE A 47 3.18 -7.62 29.58
C PHE A 47 2.21 -6.59 30.19
N THR A 48 2.53 -5.29 30.10
CA THR A 48 1.54 -4.24 30.39
C THR A 48 0.56 -4.12 29.23
N LEU A 49 -0.70 -3.75 29.51
CA LEU A 49 -1.72 -3.51 28.49
C LEU A 49 -1.24 -2.56 27.39
N VAL A 50 -0.48 -1.52 27.76
CA VAL A 50 0.08 -0.54 26.80
C VAL A 50 1.08 -1.20 25.85
N ASN A 51 1.95 -2.09 26.34
CA ASN A 51 2.91 -2.78 25.50
C ASN A 51 2.25 -3.85 24.62
N VAL A 52 1.24 -4.57 25.12
CA VAL A 52 0.44 -5.49 24.30
C VAL A 52 -0.27 -4.75 23.17
N LEU A 53 -0.88 -3.60 23.46
CA LEU A 53 -1.51 -2.76 22.44
C LEU A 53 -0.49 -2.20 21.43
N ARG A 54 0.71 -1.80 21.87
CA ARG A 54 1.80 -1.39 20.97
C ARG A 54 2.22 -2.52 20.03
N LEU A 55 2.41 -3.74 20.54
CA LEU A 55 2.76 -4.90 19.72
C LEU A 55 1.64 -5.26 18.74
N LEU A 56 0.37 -5.15 19.16
CA LEU A 56 -0.78 -5.33 18.27
C LEU A 56 -0.78 -4.28 17.13
N TRP A 57 -0.52 -3.01 17.43
CA TRP A 57 -0.42 -1.97 16.41
C TRP A 57 0.73 -2.18 15.44
N VAL A 58 1.93 -2.56 15.94
CA VAL A 58 3.07 -2.89 15.09
C VAL A 58 2.73 -4.08 14.18
N TYR A 59 2.14 -5.15 14.73
CA TYR A 59 1.71 -6.31 13.94
C TYR A 59 0.69 -5.92 12.86
N VAL A 60 -0.33 -5.14 13.20
CA VAL A 60 -1.42 -4.74 12.29
C VAL A 60 -0.90 -3.84 11.17
N LEU A 61 0.01 -2.89 11.47
CA LEU A 61 0.63 -2.04 10.45
C LEU A 61 1.57 -2.83 9.54
N VAL A 62 2.39 -3.75 10.07
CA VAL A 62 3.23 -4.64 9.24
C VAL A 62 2.37 -5.60 8.42
N TRP A 63 1.23 -6.05 8.95
CA TRP A 63 0.28 -6.86 8.20
C TRP A 63 -0.29 -6.08 7.01
N GLY A 64 -0.90 -4.91 7.24
CA GLY A 64 -1.56 -4.14 6.18
C GLY A 64 -0.61 -3.44 5.20
N GLU A 65 0.43 -2.75 5.70
CA GLU A 65 1.35 -1.99 4.85
C GLU A 65 2.47 -2.84 4.21
N ARG A 66 2.58 -4.15 4.50
CA ARG A 66 3.60 -5.03 3.90
C ARG A 66 3.06 -6.40 3.53
N ARG A 67 2.59 -7.21 4.50
CA ARG A 67 2.23 -8.63 4.27
C ARG A 67 1.07 -8.82 3.30
N VAL A 68 0.08 -7.94 3.34
CA VAL A 68 -1.11 -8.00 2.47
C VAL A 68 -0.71 -7.80 1.00
N PHE A 69 0.15 -6.82 0.70
CA PHE A 69 0.71 -6.60 -0.65
C PHE A 69 1.64 -7.74 -1.08
N GLU A 70 2.56 -8.17 -0.19
CA GLU A 70 3.44 -9.32 -0.45
C GLU A 70 2.62 -10.56 -0.83
N HIS A 71 1.53 -10.84 -0.11
CA HIS A 71 0.69 -12.01 -0.36
C HIS A 71 -0.11 -11.92 -1.66
N SER A 72 -0.71 -10.76 -1.98
CA SER A 72 -1.45 -10.59 -3.24
C SER A 72 -0.55 -10.76 -4.46
N ILE A 73 0.65 -10.16 -4.45
CA ILE A 73 1.61 -10.31 -5.54
C ILE A 73 2.14 -11.75 -5.62
N ARG A 74 2.47 -12.39 -4.49
CA ARG A 74 2.92 -13.81 -4.49
C ARG A 74 1.86 -14.78 -5.00
N ALA A 75 0.57 -14.48 -4.85
CA ALA A 75 -0.50 -15.31 -5.43
C ALA A 75 -0.51 -15.29 -6.98
N CYS A 76 0.02 -14.21 -7.58
CA CYS A 76 0.07 -14.01 -9.03
C CYS A 76 1.33 -14.54 -9.71
N GLN A 77 2.30 -15.07 -8.95
CA GLN A 77 3.51 -15.73 -9.45
C GLN A 77 3.27 -16.60 -10.69
N TRP A 78 4.11 -16.42 -11.72
CA TRP A 78 3.96 -16.94 -13.07
C TRP A 78 3.67 -18.45 -13.13
N GLN A 79 4.47 -19.25 -12.40
CA GLN A 79 4.33 -20.70 -12.28
C GLN A 79 3.00 -21.19 -11.69
N ASN A 80 2.18 -20.32 -11.11
CA ASN A 80 0.84 -20.67 -10.60
C ASN A 80 -0.24 -20.66 -11.68
N TRP A 81 0.07 -20.22 -12.92
CA TRP A 81 -0.95 -19.99 -13.96
C TRP A 81 -0.45 -20.03 -15.40
N GLU A 82 0.85 -19.94 -15.66
CA GLU A 82 1.42 -20.25 -16.97
C GLU A 82 1.29 -21.75 -17.25
N HIS A 83 0.76 -22.09 -18.42
CA HIS A 83 0.59 -23.47 -18.90
C HIS A 83 1.31 -23.62 -20.24
N TRP A 84 2.64 -23.57 -20.20
CA TRP A 84 3.50 -23.78 -21.36
C TRP A 84 4.09 -25.20 -21.38
N PRO A 85 4.52 -25.71 -22.56
CA PRO A 85 5.21 -27.00 -22.64
C PRO A 85 6.49 -27.06 -21.80
N GLU A 86 6.91 -28.28 -21.43
CA GLU A 86 8.14 -28.47 -20.66
C GLU A 86 9.36 -27.94 -21.43
N GLY A 87 10.20 -27.15 -20.75
CA GLY A 87 11.35 -26.46 -21.36
C GLY A 87 11.02 -25.13 -22.05
N ALA A 88 9.76 -24.69 -22.07
CA ALA A 88 9.41 -23.35 -22.55
C ALA A 88 10.02 -22.25 -21.67
N MET A 89 10.57 -21.23 -22.31
CA MET A 89 11.11 -20.02 -21.69
C MET A 89 10.26 -18.83 -22.16
N PRO A 90 9.14 -18.52 -21.47
CA PRO A 90 8.30 -17.39 -21.83
C PRO A 90 8.92 -16.07 -21.39
N GLU A 91 8.77 -15.04 -22.21
CA GLU A 91 9.08 -13.64 -21.89
C GLU A 91 7.89 -13.04 -21.11
N ARG A 92 8.16 -12.35 -20.00
CA ARG A 92 7.11 -11.95 -19.05
C ARG A 92 6.98 -10.45 -18.94
N VAL A 93 5.83 -9.94 -19.38
CA VAL A 93 5.49 -8.52 -19.41
C VAL A 93 4.44 -8.22 -18.35
N VAL A 94 4.62 -7.11 -17.62
CA VAL A 94 3.57 -6.53 -16.78
C VAL A 94 3.01 -5.28 -17.46
N LEU A 95 1.68 -5.14 -17.49
CA LEU A 95 0.99 -3.97 -18.02
C LEU A 95 0.29 -3.23 -16.87
N ILE A 96 0.57 -1.93 -16.75
CA ILE A 96 0.02 -1.05 -15.72
C ILE A 96 -0.81 0.04 -16.42
N ALA A 97 -2.09 0.17 -16.08
CA ALA A 97 -2.95 1.21 -16.62
C ALA A 97 -3.31 2.26 -15.55
N ASP A 98 -3.55 3.48 -16.01
CA ASP A 98 -4.17 4.58 -15.27
C ASP A 98 -3.61 4.77 -13.84
N PRO A 99 -2.28 4.90 -13.63
CA PRO A 99 -1.75 5.26 -12.32
C PRO A 99 -2.21 6.65 -11.89
N GLN A 100 -2.52 7.55 -12.84
CA GLN A 100 -3.17 8.85 -12.68
C GLN A 100 -2.79 9.54 -11.37
N LEU A 101 -1.56 10.05 -11.32
CA LEU A 101 -1.04 10.74 -10.13
C LEU A 101 -2.01 11.84 -9.69
N VAL A 102 -2.59 11.65 -8.50
CA VAL A 102 -3.62 12.55 -7.98
C VAL A 102 -3.07 13.96 -7.77
N ASP A 103 -3.84 14.95 -8.21
CA ASP A 103 -3.50 16.37 -8.15
C ASP A 103 -4.76 17.25 -7.97
N ASP A 104 -4.64 18.56 -8.21
CA ASP A 104 -5.74 19.51 -8.03
C ASP A 104 -6.83 19.43 -9.11
N ASN A 105 -6.55 18.81 -10.25
CA ASN A 105 -7.52 18.46 -11.29
C ASN A 105 -8.38 17.25 -10.89
N THR A 106 -7.86 16.32 -10.09
CA THR A 106 -8.61 15.15 -9.60
C THR A 106 -9.73 15.55 -8.65
N TYR A 107 -9.46 16.53 -7.80
CA TYR A 107 -10.42 17.03 -6.83
C TYR A 107 -10.45 18.58 -6.81
N PRO A 108 -11.03 19.22 -7.85
CA PRO A 108 -11.02 20.68 -7.98
C PRO A 108 -11.63 21.37 -6.76
N GLY A 109 -10.90 22.34 -6.20
CA GLY A 109 -11.30 23.06 -5.00
C GLY A 109 -11.13 22.29 -3.67
N ARG A 110 -10.56 21.08 -3.67
CA ARG A 110 -10.17 20.39 -2.42
C ARG A 110 -9.10 21.23 -1.69
N ASN A 111 -9.27 21.38 -0.37
CA ASN A 111 -8.29 22.07 0.47
C ASN A 111 -6.91 21.37 0.38
N SER A 112 -5.85 22.16 0.22
CA SER A 112 -4.49 21.69 -0.05
C SER A 112 -3.90 20.76 1.03
N LEU A 113 -4.35 20.82 2.29
CA LEU A 113 -3.95 19.86 3.32
C LEU A 113 -4.55 18.48 3.05
N PHE A 114 -5.83 18.42 2.67
CA PHE A 114 -6.49 17.16 2.35
C PHE A 114 -6.05 16.62 0.99
N LEU A 115 -5.75 17.49 0.02
CA LEU A 115 -5.14 17.09 -1.24
C LEU A 115 -3.76 16.45 -1.00
N GLY A 116 -2.85 17.13 -0.30
CA GLY A 116 -1.52 16.59 0.01
C GLY A 116 -1.52 15.32 0.89
N LEU A 117 -2.57 15.10 1.70
CA LEU A 117 -2.79 13.81 2.36
C LEU A 117 -3.27 12.73 1.37
N THR A 118 -4.07 13.10 0.37
CA THR A 118 -4.53 12.19 -0.68
C THR A 118 -3.35 11.76 -1.56
N GLU A 119 -2.59 12.72 -2.07
CA GLU A 119 -1.32 12.52 -2.79
C GLU A 119 -0.42 11.53 -2.03
N PHE A 120 -0.11 11.82 -0.76
CA PHE A 120 0.75 10.98 0.07
C PHE A 120 0.28 9.52 0.18
N TYR A 121 -1.02 9.28 0.42
CA TYR A 121 -1.53 7.92 0.56
C TYR A 121 -1.62 7.16 -0.77
N VAL A 122 -1.98 7.85 -1.87
CA VAL A 122 -2.07 7.24 -3.21
C VAL A 122 -0.68 6.93 -3.74
N ASP A 123 0.27 7.86 -3.64
CA ASP A 123 1.69 7.66 -3.98
C ASP A 123 2.28 6.49 -3.18
N THR A 124 2.05 6.45 -1.87
CA THR A 124 2.60 5.39 -1.00
C THR A 124 2.00 4.02 -1.33
N TYR A 125 0.71 3.96 -1.71
CA TYR A 125 0.07 2.73 -2.18
C TYR A 125 0.72 2.23 -3.47
N MET A 126 0.79 3.09 -4.49
CA MET A 126 1.30 2.72 -5.81
C MET A 126 2.79 2.40 -5.78
N HIS A 127 3.60 3.20 -5.06
CA HIS A 127 5.03 2.93 -4.90
C HIS A 127 5.31 1.57 -4.28
N ARG A 128 4.51 1.18 -3.28
CA ARG A 128 4.62 -0.13 -2.64
C ARG A 128 4.17 -1.27 -3.55
N ALA A 129 3.04 -1.09 -4.25
CA ALA A 129 2.56 -2.07 -5.21
C ALA A 129 3.62 -2.29 -6.30
N TRP A 130 4.15 -1.21 -6.88
CA TRP A 130 5.27 -1.18 -7.82
C TRP A 130 6.50 -1.93 -7.28
N GLN A 131 7.02 -1.55 -6.12
CA GLN A 131 8.15 -2.23 -5.48
C GLN A 131 7.94 -3.75 -5.37
N TYR A 132 6.74 -4.20 -4.99
CA TYR A 132 6.46 -5.64 -4.88
C TYR A 132 6.26 -6.32 -6.24
N VAL A 133 5.57 -5.71 -7.20
CA VAL A 133 5.47 -6.20 -8.58
C VAL A 133 6.88 -6.47 -9.12
N GLU A 134 7.73 -5.45 -9.08
CA GLU A 134 9.09 -5.48 -9.60
C GLU A 134 9.98 -6.52 -8.90
N THR A 135 10.00 -6.53 -7.56
CA THR A 135 10.93 -7.39 -6.79
C THR A 135 10.43 -8.82 -6.54
N ILE A 136 9.13 -9.09 -6.64
CA ILE A 136 8.57 -10.43 -6.43
C ILE A 136 8.27 -11.14 -7.74
N LEU A 137 7.71 -10.46 -8.74
CA LEU A 137 7.37 -11.10 -10.02
C LEU A 137 8.57 -11.15 -10.97
N SER A 138 9.50 -10.20 -10.87
CA SER A 138 10.72 -10.19 -11.70
C SER A 138 10.43 -10.35 -13.20
N SER A 139 9.43 -9.62 -13.71
CA SER A 139 9.14 -9.54 -15.15
C SER A 139 10.30 -8.93 -15.92
N ASP A 140 10.47 -9.38 -17.16
CA ASP A 140 11.52 -8.95 -18.08
C ASP A 140 11.23 -7.55 -18.65
N ALA A 141 9.94 -7.25 -18.87
CA ALA A 141 9.45 -5.95 -19.30
C ALA A 141 8.27 -5.44 -18.46
N THR A 142 8.08 -4.12 -18.42
CA THR A 142 6.89 -3.50 -17.83
C THR A 142 6.48 -2.25 -18.60
N ILE A 143 5.21 -2.17 -18.97
CA ILE A 143 4.69 -1.15 -19.89
C ILE A 143 3.50 -0.46 -19.24
N PHE A 144 3.51 0.87 -19.24
CA PHE A 144 2.40 1.69 -18.78
C PHE A 144 1.49 2.03 -19.96
N LEU A 145 0.17 1.90 -19.79
CA LEU A 145 -0.85 2.06 -20.84
C LEU A 145 -1.52 3.44 -20.79
N GLY A 146 -0.73 4.50 -20.64
CA GLY A 146 -1.22 5.88 -20.59
C GLY A 146 -1.76 6.33 -19.24
N ASP A 147 -2.19 7.59 -19.23
CA ASP A 147 -2.72 8.33 -18.08
C ASP A 147 -1.79 8.27 -16.86
N LEU A 148 -0.54 8.64 -17.11
CA LEU A 148 0.53 8.74 -16.11
C LEU A 148 0.21 9.81 -15.06
N PHE A 149 -0.42 10.90 -15.51
CA PHE A 149 -0.90 12.02 -14.69
C PHE A 149 -2.37 12.30 -14.95
N ASP A 150 -3.08 12.86 -13.98
CA ASP A 150 -4.45 13.37 -14.21
C ASP A 150 -4.42 14.80 -14.82
N GLY A 151 -3.54 15.66 -14.31
CA GLY A 151 -3.31 17.02 -14.81
C GLY A 151 -2.32 17.17 -15.98
N GLY A 152 -1.76 16.08 -16.53
CA GLY A 152 -0.59 16.09 -17.43
C GLY A 152 -0.64 17.10 -18.58
N ARG A 153 -1.76 17.14 -19.31
CA ARG A 153 -2.02 18.06 -20.43
C ARG A 153 -2.28 19.51 -20.02
N ARG A 154 -2.62 19.77 -18.75
CA ARG A 154 -3.11 21.07 -18.26
C ARG A 154 -2.01 21.94 -17.64
N TRP A 155 -0.91 21.32 -17.20
CA TRP A 155 0.15 22.01 -16.50
C TRP A 155 1.11 22.78 -17.42
N GLY A 156 1.55 23.95 -16.94
CA GLY A 156 2.74 24.61 -17.47
C GLY A 156 4.04 23.88 -17.10
N PRO A 157 5.17 24.19 -17.77
CA PRO A 157 6.40 23.39 -17.69
C PRO A 157 6.94 23.13 -16.28
N ASP A 158 6.96 24.15 -15.41
CA ASP A 158 7.53 24.02 -14.06
C ASP A 158 6.77 23.02 -13.17
N MET A 159 5.43 23.05 -13.25
CA MET A 159 4.56 22.15 -12.50
C MET A 159 4.65 20.73 -13.08
N TRP A 160 4.61 20.60 -14.41
CA TRP A 160 4.77 19.31 -15.06
C TRP A 160 6.11 18.65 -14.72
N VAL A 161 7.22 19.39 -14.71
CA VAL A 161 8.54 18.85 -14.33
C VAL A 161 8.61 18.46 -12.84
N ALA A 162 7.86 19.14 -11.97
CA ALA A 162 7.75 18.76 -10.56
C ALA A 162 6.99 17.42 -10.38
N GLU A 163 5.90 17.24 -11.13
CA GLU A 163 5.08 16.04 -11.12
C GLU A 163 5.75 14.87 -11.85
N TYR A 164 6.47 15.09 -12.95
CA TYR A 164 7.35 14.08 -13.57
C TYR A 164 8.39 13.56 -12.56
N LYS A 165 9.02 14.46 -11.79
CA LYS A 165 9.93 14.06 -10.71
C LYS A 165 9.21 13.34 -9.56
N ARG A 166 7.90 13.52 -9.37
CA ARG A 166 7.07 12.76 -8.42
C ARG A 166 6.75 11.38 -8.97
N PHE A 167 6.34 11.28 -10.22
CA PHE A 167 6.12 10.04 -10.95
C PHE A 167 7.33 9.11 -10.83
N LEU A 168 8.54 9.60 -11.15
CA LEU A 168 9.78 8.80 -11.00
C LEU A 168 10.17 8.46 -9.55
N ARG A 169 9.57 9.09 -8.52
CA ARG A 169 9.71 8.66 -7.12
C ARG A 169 8.71 7.56 -6.76
N VAL A 170 7.50 7.59 -7.34
CA VAL A 170 6.48 6.55 -7.17
C VAL A 170 6.86 5.30 -7.97
N PHE A 171 7.31 5.47 -9.22
CA PHE A 171 7.70 4.42 -10.15
C PHE A 171 9.18 4.57 -10.55
N PRO A 172 10.14 4.32 -9.63
CA PRO A 172 11.56 4.32 -9.96
C PRO A 172 11.88 3.20 -10.98
N ILE A 173 12.65 3.56 -12.01
CA ILE A 173 13.13 2.63 -13.04
C ILE A 173 14.26 1.76 -12.44
N TYR A 174 14.18 0.45 -12.62
CA TYR A 174 15.21 -0.50 -12.18
C TYR A 174 16.25 -0.74 -13.29
N PRO A 175 17.56 -0.59 -13.03
CA PRO A 175 18.58 -0.81 -14.06
C PRO A 175 18.57 -2.24 -14.61
N GLY A 176 18.71 -2.37 -15.93
CA GLY A 176 18.76 -3.67 -16.60
C GLY A 176 17.40 -4.30 -16.91
N LYS A 177 16.30 -3.62 -16.60
CA LYS A 177 14.94 -4.03 -16.96
C LYS A 177 14.31 -3.05 -17.96
N LEU A 178 13.53 -3.57 -18.91
CA LEU A 178 12.75 -2.72 -19.82
C LEU A 178 11.54 -2.13 -19.08
N THR A 179 11.49 -0.82 -18.93
CA THR A 179 10.31 -0.10 -18.41
C THR A 179 9.92 0.98 -19.41
N LEU A 180 8.69 0.90 -19.92
CA LEU A 180 8.17 1.77 -20.95
C LEU A 180 7.00 2.60 -20.42
N PHE A 181 7.05 3.90 -20.70
CA PHE A 181 6.02 4.88 -20.38
C PHE A 181 5.47 5.55 -21.67
N GLU A 182 5.70 4.91 -22.81
CA GLU A 182 5.52 5.49 -24.15
C GLU A 182 4.05 5.53 -24.60
N VAL A 183 3.16 4.69 -24.06
CA VAL A 183 1.72 4.83 -24.35
C VAL A 183 1.21 6.12 -23.71
N ALA A 184 0.79 7.09 -24.52
CA ALA A 184 0.18 8.33 -24.05
C ALA A 184 -1.32 8.12 -23.78
N GLY A 185 -1.85 8.75 -22.73
CA GLY A 185 -3.29 8.80 -22.49
C GLY A 185 -3.91 10.19 -22.64
N ASN A 186 -5.25 10.23 -22.61
CA ASN A 186 -5.98 11.46 -22.88
C ASN A 186 -5.84 12.49 -21.76
N HIS A 187 -5.36 12.10 -20.57
CA HIS A 187 -4.95 13.03 -19.52
C HIS A 187 -3.52 13.57 -19.67
N ASP A 188 -2.64 12.81 -20.33
CA ASP A 188 -1.25 13.21 -20.60
C ASP A 188 -1.15 14.23 -21.75
N ILE A 189 -1.83 13.97 -22.87
CA ILE A 189 -1.69 14.77 -24.12
C ILE A 189 -2.99 15.45 -24.62
N GLY A 190 -4.17 15.03 -24.15
CA GLY A 190 -5.46 15.46 -24.69
C GLY A 190 -6.04 14.43 -25.67
N LEU A 191 -7.04 14.81 -26.48
CA LEU A 191 -7.74 13.83 -27.33
C LEU A 191 -8.25 14.43 -28.65
N GLY A 192 -7.90 13.79 -29.76
CA GLY A 192 -8.33 14.14 -31.11
C GLY A 192 -8.09 15.61 -31.46
N ASP A 193 -9.13 16.28 -31.94
CA ASP A 193 -9.11 17.73 -32.26
C ASP A 193 -8.75 18.65 -31.08
N ASN A 194 -8.68 18.12 -29.85
CA ASN A 194 -8.38 18.83 -28.61
C ASN A 194 -7.07 18.34 -27.95
N ILE A 195 -6.16 17.71 -28.71
CA ILE A 195 -4.78 17.45 -28.27
C ILE A 195 -4.09 18.78 -27.95
N VAL A 196 -3.32 18.82 -26.86
CA VAL A 196 -2.52 19.97 -26.46
C VAL A 196 -1.10 19.78 -27.01
N VAL A 197 -0.73 20.53 -28.04
CA VAL A 197 0.53 20.36 -28.79
C VAL A 197 1.75 20.40 -27.87
N GLU A 198 1.81 21.34 -26.94
CA GLU A 198 2.90 21.48 -25.98
C GLU A 198 2.94 20.35 -24.95
N ALA A 199 1.82 19.64 -24.72
CA ALA A 199 1.75 18.45 -23.89
C ALA A 199 2.26 17.22 -24.64
N LEU A 200 1.82 17.01 -25.89
CA LEU A 200 2.33 15.96 -26.78
C LEU A 200 3.85 16.07 -26.96
N GLN A 201 4.35 17.23 -27.38
CA GLN A 201 5.80 17.47 -27.54
C GLN A 201 6.60 17.20 -26.26
N ARG A 202 6.04 17.55 -25.10
CA ARG A 202 6.66 17.34 -23.79
C ARG A 202 6.60 15.89 -23.34
N PHE A 203 5.51 15.18 -23.63
CA PHE A 203 5.39 13.74 -23.40
C PHE A 203 6.46 13.00 -24.20
N THR A 204 6.50 13.22 -25.52
CA THR A 204 7.50 12.63 -26.43
C THR A 204 8.93 12.87 -25.95
N ALA A 205 9.25 14.11 -25.56
CA ALA A 205 10.60 14.49 -25.13
C ALA A 205 11.07 13.85 -23.80
N TYR A 206 10.16 13.33 -22.97
CA TYR A 206 10.47 12.81 -21.62
C TYR A 206 10.18 11.31 -21.44
N PHE A 207 9.28 10.74 -22.24
CA PHE A 207 8.90 9.32 -22.16
C PHE A 207 9.24 8.51 -23.42
N GLY A 208 9.33 9.15 -24.60
CA GLY A 208 9.57 8.50 -25.89
C GLY A 208 8.40 8.68 -26.86
N GLU A 209 8.58 8.21 -28.10
CA GLU A 209 7.57 8.35 -29.14
C GLU A 209 6.30 7.53 -28.81
N PRO A 210 5.09 8.15 -28.84
CA PRO A 210 3.86 7.45 -28.49
C PRO A 210 3.33 6.53 -29.60
N SER A 211 4.12 6.27 -30.65
CA SER A 211 3.81 5.29 -31.70
C SER A 211 5.08 4.57 -32.13
N ARG A 212 5.14 3.28 -31.85
CA ARG A 212 6.37 2.48 -31.93
C ARG A 212 6.09 0.98 -31.93
N ASP A 213 6.88 0.21 -32.67
CA ASP A 213 6.97 -1.24 -32.54
C ASP A 213 8.23 -1.67 -31.77
N ILE A 214 8.09 -2.73 -30.97
CA ILE A 214 9.17 -3.34 -30.18
C ILE A 214 8.99 -4.86 -30.24
N GLU A 215 10.07 -5.60 -30.48
CA GLU A 215 10.03 -7.06 -30.38
C GLU A 215 10.21 -7.52 -28.93
N ILE A 216 9.25 -8.31 -28.42
CA ILE A 216 9.28 -8.88 -27.06
C ILE A 216 8.83 -10.34 -27.15
N GLY A 217 9.68 -11.30 -26.76
CA GLY A 217 9.34 -12.72 -26.76
C GLY A 217 8.89 -13.28 -28.12
N ASN A 218 9.57 -12.88 -29.21
CA ASN A 218 9.19 -13.17 -30.60
C ASN A 218 7.75 -12.74 -30.96
N HIS A 219 7.28 -11.63 -30.39
CA HIS A 219 6.05 -10.92 -30.77
C HIS A 219 6.40 -9.49 -31.14
N SER A 220 5.68 -8.93 -32.12
CA SER A 220 5.70 -7.49 -32.38
C SER A 220 4.70 -6.82 -31.46
N VAL A 221 5.19 -6.10 -30.44
CA VAL A 221 4.39 -5.29 -29.52
C VAL A 221 4.33 -3.88 -30.07
N VAL A 222 3.13 -3.45 -30.46
CA VAL A 222 2.88 -2.19 -31.19
C VAL A 222 2.15 -1.23 -30.29
N ILE A 223 2.81 -0.13 -29.94
CA ILE A 223 2.20 1.04 -29.27
C ILE A 223 1.63 1.96 -30.36
N LEU A 224 0.38 2.38 -30.21
CA LEU A 224 -0.30 3.32 -31.11
C LEU A 224 -0.81 4.55 -30.36
N ASP A 225 -0.50 5.74 -30.86
CA ASP A 225 -1.07 7.01 -30.38
C ASP A 225 -2.45 7.20 -31.02
N THR A 226 -3.41 6.42 -30.53
CA THR A 226 -4.79 6.46 -30.99
C THR A 226 -5.44 7.81 -30.75
N ASP A 227 -4.98 8.54 -29.73
CA ASP A 227 -5.54 9.82 -29.30
C ASP A 227 -5.21 10.92 -30.31
N SER A 228 -3.98 10.92 -30.82
CA SER A 228 -3.56 11.75 -31.96
C SER A 228 -4.08 11.23 -33.30
N MET A 229 -4.20 9.91 -33.52
CA MET A 229 -4.80 9.34 -34.76
C MET A 229 -6.29 9.69 -34.96
N MET A 230 -6.98 10.12 -33.89
CA MET A 230 -8.35 10.66 -33.92
C MET A 230 -8.42 12.18 -34.12
N ASN A 231 -7.29 12.88 -34.26
CA ASN A 231 -7.27 14.26 -34.69
C ASN A 231 -7.63 14.37 -36.18
N THR A 232 -8.43 15.37 -36.54
CA THR A 232 -8.90 15.59 -37.93
C THR A 232 -8.55 16.98 -38.47
N ASN A 233 -7.92 17.83 -37.66
CA ASN A 233 -7.75 19.25 -37.93
C ASN A 233 -6.29 19.75 -37.98
N ASN A 234 -5.32 18.91 -37.61
CA ASN A 234 -3.89 19.25 -37.60
C ASN A 234 -3.01 18.05 -38.00
N GLU A 235 -2.39 18.16 -39.19
CA GLU A 235 -1.50 17.13 -39.74
C GLU A 235 -0.24 16.91 -38.91
N ASP A 236 0.26 17.93 -38.18
CA ASP A 236 1.40 17.78 -37.26
C ASP A 236 1.06 16.87 -36.06
N ILE A 237 -0.23 16.58 -35.81
CA ILE A 237 -0.72 15.72 -34.73
C ILE A 237 -1.07 14.32 -35.28
N TYR A 238 -1.99 14.22 -36.25
CA TYR A 238 -2.38 12.90 -36.77
C TYR A 238 -1.34 12.30 -37.73
N GLY A 239 -0.52 13.11 -38.39
CA GLY A 239 0.40 12.68 -39.44
C GLY A 239 1.46 11.70 -38.97
N PRO A 240 2.25 12.00 -37.91
CA PRO A 240 3.28 11.09 -37.40
C PRO A 240 2.78 9.68 -37.03
N PRO A 241 1.73 9.49 -36.21
CA PRO A 241 1.25 8.15 -35.87
C PRO A 241 0.57 7.43 -37.05
N ARG A 242 -0.05 8.17 -37.98
CA ARG A 242 -0.58 7.61 -39.24
C ARG A 242 0.54 7.12 -40.16
N ALA A 243 1.63 7.88 -40.29
CA ALA A 243 2.79 7.49 -41.08
C ALA A 243 3.51 6.26 -40.49
N PHE A 244 3.63 6.18 -39.16
CA PHE A 244 4.10 4.97 -38.47
C PHE A 244 3.19 3.78 -38.77
N PHE A 245 1.87 3.94 -38.60
CA PHE A 245 0.89 2.88 -38.86
C PHE A 245 0.95 2.40 -40.32
N ASP A 246 0.97 3.30 -41.31
CA ASP A 246 1.06 2.92 -42.73
C ASP A 246 2.41 2.29 -43.10
N ALA A 247 3.50 2.63 -42.41
CA ALA A 247 4.80 1.97 -42.58
C ALA A 247 4.79 0.55 -41.99
N LEU A 248 4.25 0.39 -40.77
CA LEU A 248 4.04 -0.90 -40.13
C LEU A 248 3.17 -1.81 -41.01
N VAL A 249 2.06 -1.29 -41.53
CA VAL A 249 1.13 -1.99 -42.44
C VAL A 249 1.82 -2.47 -43.72
N LYS A 250 2.71 -1.67 -44.33
CA LYS A 250 3.50 -2.14 -45.49
C LYS A 250 4.49 -3.24 -45.12
N GLY A 251 5.05 -3.20 -43.91
CA GLY A 251 5.92 -4.26 -43.38
C GLY A 251 5.17 -5.53 -42.95
N THR A 252 3.83 -5.55 -42.91
CA THR A 252 3.11 -6.74 -42.40
C THR A 252 3.17 -7.94 -43.33
N ASP A 253 3.34 -7.70 -44.63
CA ASP A 253 3.49 -8.77 -45.63
C ASP A 253 4.85 -9.48 -45.51
N GLU A 254 5.83 -8.85 -44.85
CA GLU A 254 7.18 -9.38 -44.62
C GLU A 254 7.35 -9.98 -43.20
N SER A 255 6.60 -9.49 -42.21
CA SER A 255 6.73 -9.89 -40.80
C SER A 255 5.77 -11.02 -40.41
N THR A 256 6.34 -12.17 -40.04
CA THR A 256 5.61 -13.36 -39.54
C THR A 256 5.33 -13.34 -38.03
N LEU A 257 5.73 -12.29 -37.31
CA LEU A 257 5.57 -12.22 -35.86
C LEU A 257 4.11 -11.93 -35.46
N PRO A 258 3.55 -12.65 -34.45
CA PRO A 258 2.24 -12.29 -33.89
C PRO A 258 2.26 -10.87 -33.31
N ARG A 259 1.22 -10.08 -33.61
CA ARG A 259 1.12 -8.69 -33.14
C ARG A 259 0.27 -8.56 -31.89
N ILE A 260 0.78 -7.80 -30.92
CA ILE A 260 0.04 -7.34 -29.75
C ILE A 260 -0.07 -5.83 -29.86
N VAL A 261 -1.28 -5.28 -29.87
CA VAL A 261 -1.50 -3.83 -29.94
C VAL A 261 -1.75 -3.28 -28.55
N LEU A 262 -1.04 -2.22 -28.20
CA LEU A 262 -1.21 -1.43 -26.99
C LEU A 262 -1.82 -0.07 -27.38
N SER A 263 -2.93 0.25 -26.75
CA SER A 263 -3.67 1.51 -26.89
C SER A 263 -3.90 2.09 -25.50
N HIS A 264 -4.17 3.39 -25.38
CA HIS A 264 -4.77 3.91 -24.16
C HIS A 264 -6.28 3.67 -24.19
N ILE A 265 -7.01 4.34 -25.10
CA ILE A 265 -8.46 4.21 -25.18
C ILE A 265 -8.87 2.81 -25.73
N PRO A 266 -9.86 2.12 -25.12
CA PRO A 266 -10.36 0.83 -25.59
C PRO A 266 -10.97 0.85 -26.99
N PHE A 267 -10.95 -0.28 -27.70
CA PHE A 267 -11.51 -0.34 -29.06
C PHE A 267 -13.05 -0.31 -29.04
N TYR A 268 -13.62 0.25 -30.10
CA TYR A 268 -15.07 0.31 -30.31
C TYR A 268 -15.73 -1.06 -30.16
N ARG A 269 -16.86 -1.09 -29.47
CA ARG A 269 -17.70 -2.27 -29.29
C ARG A 269 -19.16 -1.81 -29.22
N PRO A 270 -20.15 -2.65 -29.60
CA PRO A 270 -21.56 -2.27 -29.53
C PRO A 270 -21.98 -1.87 -28.10
N PRO A 271 -22.96 -0.95 -27.94
CA PRO A 271 -23.57 -0.66 -26.64
C PRO A 271 -24.02 -1.91 -25.88
N ASP A 272 -24.06 -1.82 -24.56
CA ASP A 272 -24.50 -2.88 -23.65
C ASP A 272 -23.69 -4.20 -23.70
N THR A 273 -22.57 -4.23 -24.43
CA THR A 273 -21.64 -5.36 -24.48
C THR A 273 -20.99 -5.60 -23.11
N ALA A 274 -21.21 -6.79 -22.55
CA ALA A 274 -20.70 -7.15 -21.23
C ALA A 274 -19.18 -7.37 -21.22
N CYS A 275 -18.52 -6.82 -20.19
CA CYS A 275 -17.08 -6.88 -19.95
C CYS A 275 -16.56 -8.17 -19.32
N GLY A 276 -17.45 -9.10 -18.97
CA GLY A 276 -17.12 -10.34 -18.27
C GLY A 276 -16.97 -10.20 -16.74
N PRO A 277 -16.64 -11.30 -16.04
CA PRO A 277 -16.81 -11.43 -14.59
C PRO A 277 -15.70 -10.80 -13.73
N LYS A 278 -14.76 -10.06 -14.34
CA LYS A 278 -13.66 -9.38 -13.64
C LYS A 278 -13.94 -7.91 -13.32
N ARG A 279 -14.98 -7.35 -13.91
CA ARG A 279 -15.46 -5.99 -13.69
C ARG A 279 -16.11 -5.84 -12.31
N GLU A 280 -15.86 -4.74 -11.62
CA GLU A 280 -16.53 -4.36 -10.37
C GLU A 280 -17.76 -3.48 -10.60
N GLY A 281 -17.71 -2.61 -11.62
CA GLY A 281 -18.74 -1.63 -11.94
C GLY A 281 -19.94 -2.18 -12.71
N LYS A 282 -20.57 -1.33 -13.53
CA LYS A 282 -21.70 -1.73 -14.39
C LYS A 282 -21.25 -2.82 -15.38
N PRO A 283 -22.05 -3.86 -15.68
CA PRO A 283 -21.60 -5.00 -16.49
C PRO A 283 -21.03 -4.67 -17.88
N ALA A 284 -21.47 -3.57 -18.49
CA ALA A 284 -21.01 -3.09 -19.79
C ALA A 284 -20.23 -1.78 -19.66
N LEU A 285 -19.29 -1.58 -20.59
CA LEU A 285 -18.62 -0.30 -20.84
C LEU A 285 -19.65 0.68 -21.45
N PRO A 286 -19.98 1.81 -20.80
CA PRO A 286 -20.85 2.81 -21.42
C PRO A 286 -20.12 3.48 -22.58
N ILE A 287 -20.79 3.69 -23.71
CA ILE A 287 -20.24 4.53 -24.79
C ILE A 287 -20.54 5.99 -24.46
N SER A 288 -19.50 6.78 -24.21
CA SER A 288 -19.60 8.20 -23.86
C SER A 288 -18.48 9.01 -24.51
N ARG A 289 -18.78 10.26 -24.88
CA ARG A 289 -17.82 11.23 -25.41
C ARG A 289 -18.05 12.57 -24.73
N GLY A 290 -16.96 13.23 -24.35
CA GLY A 290 -16.95 14.55 -23.74
C GLY A 290 -15.81 15.41 -24.27
N HIS A 291 -15.56 16.55 -23.62
CA HIS A 291 -14.39 17.37 -23.90
C HIS A 291 -13.12 16.67 -23.40
N GLN A 292 -12.21 16.33 -24.32
CA GLN A 292 -10.96 15.58 -24.04
C GLN A 292 -11.18 14.23 -23.33
N TYR A 293 -12.26 13.52 -23.65
CA TYR A 293 -12.60 12.22 -23.08
C TYR A 293 -13.48 11.40 -24.04
N GLN A 294 -13.18 10.11 -24.22
CA GLN A 294 -14.01 9.17 -24.98
C GLN A 294 -13.74 7.74 -24.52
N THR A 295 -14.78 7.00 -24.11
CA THR A 295 -14.67 5.66 -23.49
C THR A 295 -14.20 4.54 -24.42
N VAL A 296 -14.27 4.77 -25.73
CA VAL A 296 -13.87 3.85 -26.79
C VAL A 296 -13.40 4.64 -28.01
N LEU A 297 -12.52 4.06 -28.82
CA LEU A 297 -12.13 4.60 -30.11
C LEU A 297 -13.33 4.73 -31.07
N ASN A 298 -13.17 5.51 -32.14
CA ASN A 298 -14.12 5.53 -33.23
C ASN A 298 -14.20 4.14 -33.92
N SER A 299 -15.38 3.78 -34.42
CA SER A 299 -15.62 2.47 -35.05
C SER A 299 -14.73 2.25 -36.28
N GLU A 300 -14.51 3.32 -37.05
CA GLU A 300 -13.71 3.33 -38.27
C GLU A 300 -12.23 3.05 -37.96
N LEU A 301 -11.68 3.72 -36.94
CA LEU A 301 -10.29 3.54 -36.52
C LEU A 301 -10.06 2.15 -35.88
N SER A 302 -11.01 1.68 -35.08
CA SER A 302 -10.95 0.34 -34.48
C SER A 302 -10.92 -0.75 -35.56
N LEU A 303 -11.83 -0.64 -36.54
CA LEU A 303 -11.91 -1.60 -37.64
C LEU A 303 -10.68 -1.51 -38.56
N GLU A 304 -10.19 -0.30 -38.85
CA GLU A 304 -8.97 -0.10 -39.65
C GLU A 304 -7.75 -0.78 -39.03
N ILE A 305 -7.55 -0.64 -37.70
CA ILE A 305 -6.42 -1.28 -37.01
C ILE A 305 -6.58 -2.81 -37.02
N LEU A 306 -7.80 -3.34 -36.78
CA LEU A 306 -8.08 -4.77 -36.79
C LEU A 306 -7.83 -5.40 -38.18
N GLU A 307 -8.39 -4.82 -39.24
CA GLU A 307 -8.33 -5.32 -40.62
C GLU A 307 -6.96 -5.12 -41.29
N LYS A 308 -6.10 -4.24 -40.76
CA LYS A 308 -4.74 -4.04 -41.29
C LYS A 308 -3.66 -4.77 -40.48
N LEU A 309 -3.73 -4.79 -39.14
CA LEU A 309 -2.67 -5.38 -38.31
C LEU A 309 -2.91 -6.84 -37.92
N HIS A 310 -4.16 -7.32 -37.94
CA HIS A 310 -4.57 -8.67 -37.50
C HIS A 310 -4.00 -9.09 -36.11
N PRO A 311 -4.13 -8.28 -35.05
CA PRO A 311 -3.48 -8.56 -33.77
C PRO A 311 -4.01 -9.84 -33.09
N VAL A 312 -3.13 -10.59 -32.40
CA VAL A 312 -3.53 -11.74 -31.57
C VAL A 312 -4.13 -11.31 -30.23
N ALA A 313 -3.74 -10.15 -29.73
CA ALA A 313 -4.28 -9.51 -28.54
C ALA A 313 -4.23 -7.98 -28.64
N ILE A 314 -5.16 -7.32 -27.96
CA ILE A 314 -5.15 -5.88 -27.70
C ILE A 314 -5.17 -5.65 -26.18
N PHE A 315 -4.40 -4.69 -25.70
CA PHE A 315 -4.49 -4.21 -24.31
C PHE A 315 -4.74 -2.70 -24.27
N SER A 316 -5.67 -2.26 -23.41
CA SER A 316 -6.14 -0.87 -23.28
C SER A 316 -6.24 -0.42 -21.81
N GLY A 317 -6.40 0.88 -21.54
CA GLY A 317 -6.65 1.52 -20.23
C GLY A 317 -7.95 2.36 -20.24
N ASP A 318 -7.91 3.60 -19.75
CA ASP A 318 -8.98 4.65 -19.72
C ASP A 318 -10.25 4.33 -18.90
N ASP A 319 -10.83 3.14 -19.01
CA ASP A 319 -12.08 2.78 -18.31
C ASP A 319 -11.87 2.42 -16.82
N HIS A 320 -10.61 2.34 -16.38
CA HIS A 320 -10.17 2.07 -15.00
C HIS A 320 -10.57 0.70 -14.42
N ASP A 321 -11.53 -0.02 -15.00
CA ASP A 321 -12.03 -1.31 -14.53
C ASP A 321 -11.83 -2.41 -15.59
N ALA A 322 -11.72 -3.66 -15.14
CA ALA A 322 -11.37 -4.76 -16.02
C ALA A 322 -12.49 -5.01 -17.03
N CYS A 323 -12.12 -5.08 -18.32
CA CYS A 323 -13.04 -5.46 -19.38
C CYS A 323 -12.37 -6.44 -20.35
N ARG A 324 -13.05 -7.52 -20.71
CA ARG A 324 -12.61 -8.44 -21.76
C ARG A 324 -13.64 -8.47 -22.88
N HIS A 325 -13.21 -8.13 -24.09
CA HIS A 325 -14.04 -8.19 -25.28
C HIS A 325 -13.41 -9.10 -26.36
N ILE A 326 -14.21 -9.57 -27.32
CA ILE A 326 -13.71 -10.26 -28.51
C ILE A 326 -14.27 -9.53 -29.72
N HIS A 327 -13.37 -8.85 -30.44
CA HIS A 327 -13.66 -8.20 -31.71
C HIS A 327 -13.80 -9.26 -32.79
N SER A 328 -14.89 -9.22 -33.55
CA SER A 328 -15.13 -10.07 -34.72
C SER A 328 -15.09 -9.21 -35.96
N TYR A 329 -14.24 -9.56 -36.93
CA TYR A 329 -13.96 -8.75 -38.13
C TYR A 329 -13.60 -9.65 -39.32
N SER A 330 -13.32 -9.07 -40.48
CA SER A 330 -13.22 -9.77 -41.77
C SER A 330 -14.46 -10.67 -42.02
N GLU A 331 -15.66 -10.09 -41.91
CA GLU A 331 -16.96 -10.80 -41.97
C GLU A 331 -17.13 -11.96 -40.95
N GLY A 332 -16.36 -11.93 -39.86
CA GLY A 332 -16.35 -12.97 -38.83
C GLY A 332 -15.38 -14.13 -39.12
N ALA A 333 -14.56 -14.03 -40.17
CA ALA A 333 -13.47 -14.97 -40.43
C ALA A 333 -12.30 -14.81 -39.43
N ARG A 334 -12.23 -13.67 -38.72
CA ARG A 334 -11.19 -13.39 -37.72
C ARG A 334 -11.78 -12.88 -36.41
N ALA A 335 -11.06 -13.16 -35.33
CA ALA A 335 -11.38 -12.65 -34.01
C ALA A 335 -10.11 -12.27 -33.23
N THR A 336 -10.15 -11.14 -32.52
CA THR A 336 -9.08 -10.69 -31.63
C THR A 336 -9.67 -10.43 -30.24
N VAL A 337 -8.98 -10.88 -29.20
CA VAL A 337 -9.35 -10.55 -27.82
C VAL A 337 -8.73 -9.22 -27.39
N GLU A 338 -9.55 -8.37 -26.77
CA GLU A 338 -9.09 -7.17 -26.09
C GLU A 338 -9.24 -7.33 -24.57
N PHE A 339 -8.22 -6.89 -23.84
CA PHE A 339 -8.22 -6.75 -22.38
C PHE A 339 -8.02 -5.28 -22.02
N THR A 340 -9.07 -4.61 -21.56
CA THR A 340 -8.95 -3.33 -20.88
C THR A 340 -8.43 -3.60 -19.47
N VAL A 341 -7.20 -3.16 -19.23
CA VAL A 341 -6.44 -3.31 -18.00
C VAL A 341 -7.01 -2.35 -16.96
N LYS A 342 -7.26 -2.90 -15.79
CA LYS A 342 -7.82 -2.18 -14.65
C LYS A 342 -6.76 -1.28 -14.01
N THR A 343 -7.17 -0.10 -13.57
CA THR A 343 -6.31 0.93 -12.95
C THR A 343 -5.44 0.37 -11.83
N PHE A 344 -4.20 0.87 -11.75
CA PHE A 344 -3.27 0.62 -10.66
C PHE A 344 -3.53 1.52 -9.43
N SER A 345 -4.36 2.55 -9.57
CA SER A 345 -4.60 3.60 -8.59
C SER A 345 -5.82 3.34 -7.71
N ILE A 346 -5.70 3.60 -6.40
CA ILE A 346 -6.84 3.58 -5.46
C ILE A 346 -7.77 4.79 -5.60
N ALA A 347 -7.45 5.75 -6.46
CA ALA A 347 -8.24 6.98 -6.65
C ALA A 347 -9.36 6.83 -7.69
N MET A 348 -9.32 5.78 -8.51
CA MET A 348 -10.00 5.70 -9.81
C MET A 348 -11.22 4.78 -9.80
N GLY A 349 -12.06 4.95 -8.77
CA GLY A 349 -13.41 4.36 -8.72
C GLY A 349 -13.52 2.86 -8.43
N VAL A 350 -12.41 2.12 -8.34
CA VAL A 350 -12.39 0.67 -8.08
C VAL A 350 -12.05 0.31 -6.63
N SER A 351 -12.54 -0.83 -6.14
CA SER A 351 -12.23 -1.31 -4.78
C SER A 351 -10.91 -2.07 -4.72
N TYR A 352 -10.53 -2.76 -5.81
CA TYR A 352 -9.32 -3.57 -5.93
C TYR A 352 -8.54 -3.16 -7.19
N PRO A 353 -7.62 -2.19 -7.12
CA PRO A 353 -6.72 -1.87 -8.23
C PRO A 353 -5.97 -3.11 -8.74
N ALA A 354 -5.40 -3.08 -9.93
CA ALA A 354 -4.78 -4.24 -10.53
C ALA A 354 -3.67 -3.88 -11.52
N PHE A 355 -3.08 -4.92 -12.10
CA PHE A 355 -2.24 -4.88 -13.30
C PHE A 355 -2.47 -6.17 -14.08
N GLU A 356 -2.22 -6.14 -15.39
CA GLU A 356 -2.31 -7.34 -16.23
C GLU A 356 -0.92 -7.97 -16.37
N MET A 357 -0.85 -9.29 -16.28
CA MET A 357 0.37 -10.06 -16.50
C MET A 357 0.25 -10.77 -17.84
N VAL A 358 1.24 -10.61 -18.72
CA VAL A 358 1.27 -11.22 -20.05
C VAL A 358 2.52 -12.09 -20.15
N SER A 359 2.30 -13.36 -20.47
CA SER A 359 3.34 -14.36 -20.69
C SER A 359 3.39 -14.65 -22.19
N LEU A 360 4.53 -14.40 -22.84
CA LEU A 360 4.72 -14.48 -24.28
C LEU A 360 5.65 -15.63 -24.62
N TRP A 361 5.19 -16.56 -25.45
CA TRP A 361 6.00 -17.67 -25.92
C TRP A 361 5.65 -18.02 -27.37
N ASN A 362 6.51 -17.60 -28.29
CA ASN A 362 6.44 -17.96 -29.70
C ASN A 362 7.76 -18.60 -30.15
N PRO A 363 7.88 -19.94 -30.18
CA PRO A 363 9.11 -20.61 -30.63
C PRO A 363 9.34 -20.57 -32.16
N GLY A 364 8.59 -19.77 -32.92
CA GLY A 364 8.83 -19.54 -34.35
C GLY A 364 8.29 -20.67 -35.23
N GLU A 365 9.14 -21.24 -36.10
CA GLU A 365 8.73 -22.28 -37.08
C GLU A 365 8.14 -23.55 -36.44
N SER A 366 8.42 -23.81 -35.16
CA SER A 366 7.83 -24.94 -34.43
C SER A 366 6.45 -24.64 -33.82
N THR A 367 5.98 -23.40 -33.84
CA THR A 367 4.63 -23.02 -33.38
C THR A 367 3.61 -23.63 -34.33
N LYS A 368 2.79 -24.59 -33.85
CA LYS A 368 1.75 -25.16 -34.73
C LYS A 368 0.68 -24.13 -35.01
N THR A 369 0.20 -24.10 -36.26
CA THR A 369 -0.90 -23.22 -36.68
C THR A 369 -2.12 -23.38 -35.77
N GLY A 370 -2.43 -22.33 -34.99
CA GLY A 370 -3.56 -22.31 -34.07
C GLY A 370 -3.22 -22.54 -32.59
N GLU A 371 -1.96 -22.82 -32.22
CA GLU A 371 -1.53 -22.78 -30.82
C GLU A 371 -1.39 -21.31 -30.35
N PRO A 372 -1.87 -20.96 -29.14
CA PRO A 372 -1.81 -19.58 -28.65
C PRO A 372 -0.39 -19.21 -28.24
N THR A 373 0.13 -18.08 -28.74
CA THR A 373 1.49 -17.61 -28.44
C THR A 373 1.59 -16.71 -27.21
N PHE A 374 0.46 -16.38 -26.58
CA PHE A 374 0.40 -15.62 -25.34
C PHE A 374 -0.58 -16.23 -24.33
N GLN A 375 -0.34 -15.98 -23.05
CA GLN A 375 -1.25 -16.23 -21.94
C GLN A 375 -1.31 -14.99 -21.06
N THR A 376 -2.44 -14.74 -20.38
CA THR A 376 -2.60 -13.51 -19.59
C THR A 376 -3.39 -13.71 -18.30
N LYS A 377 -3.13 -12.86 -17.31
CA LYS A 377 -3.75 -12.88 -15.99
C LYS A 377 -3.79 -11.50 -15.33
N LEU A 378 -5.00 -11.03 -15.08
CA LEU A 378 -5.28 -9.93 -14.16
C LEU A 378 -4.85 -10.29 -12.73
N CYS A 379 -3.90 -9.54 -12.18
CA CYS A 379 -3.49 -9.64 -10.78
C CYS A 379 -4.09 -8.50 -9.96
N LEU A 380 -4.93 -8.84 -8.98
CA LEU A 380 -5.55 -7.86 -8.08
C LEU A 380 -4.59 -7.43 -6.96
N LEU A 381 -4.47 -6.13 -6.78
CA LEU A 381 -3.85 -5.47 -5.64
C LEU A 381 -4.84 -5.41 -4.46
N PRO A 382 -4.35 -5.24 -3.21
CA PRO A 382 -5.23 -5.28 -2.06
C PRO A 382 -6.06 -4.02 -1.92
N SER A 383 -7.32 -4.15 -1.51
CA SER A 383 -8.18 -2.99 -1.25
C SER A 383 -7.68 -2.20 -0.03
N GLN A 384 -7.28 -0.94 -0.27
CA GLN A 384 -6.84 -0.05 0.80
C GLN A 384 -7.95 0.25 1.82
N PHE A 385 -9.21 0.24 1.38
CA PHE A 385 -10.36 0.37 2.26
C PHE A 385 -10.44 -0.77 3.28
N ASP A 386 -10.15 -2.01 2.86
CA ASP A 386 -10.18 -3.16 3.76
C ASP A 386 -9.04 -3.14 4.79
N ILE A 387 -7.85 -2.66 4.39
CA ILE A 387 -6.74 -2.42 5.29
C ILE A 387 -7.14 -1.39 6.37
N PHE A 388 -7.68 -0.23 5.95
CA PHE A 388 -8.19 0.79 6.87
C PHE A 388 -9.34 0.29 7.76
N ARG A 389 -10.22 -0.58 7.25
CA ARG A 389 -11.29 -1.23 8.04
C ARG A 389 -10.74 -2.09 9.18
N GLN A 390 -9.61 -2.78 8.99
CA GLN A 390 -8.95 -3.49 10.10
C GLN A 390 -8.27 -2.53 11.09
N TYR A 391 -7.62 -1.46 10.59
CA TYR A 391 -7.00 -0.44 11.46
C TYR A 391 -8.04 0.23 12.36
N PHE A 392 -9.22 0.54 11.82
CA PHE A 392 -10.34 1.10 12.59
C PHE A 392 -10.84 0.15 13.70
N LYS A 393 -10.99 -1.15 13.41
CA LYS A 393 -11.35 -2.15 14.45
C LYS A 393 -10.33 -2.19 15.59
N VAL A 394 -9.04 -2.15 15.26
CA VAL A 394 -7.93 -2.16 16.22
C VAL A 394 -7.87 -0.86 17.03
N LEU A 395 -8.22 0.28 16.41
CA LEU A 395 -8.39 1.57 17.09
C LEU A 395 -9.55 1.54 18.10
N VAL A 396 -10.71 1.04 17.71
CA VAL A 396 -11.86 0.88 18.61
C VAL A 396 -11.52 -0.06 19.78
N LEU A 397 -10.88 -1.20 19.51
CA LEU A 397 -10.40 -2.12 20.54
C LEU A 397 -9.41 -1.44 21.52
N THR A 398 -8.45 -0.68 20.99
CA THR A 398 -7.48 0.10 21.77
C THR A 398 -8.17 1.11 22.69
N PHE A 399 -9.17 1.84 22.15
CA PHE A 399 -9.95 2.81 22.91
C PHE A 399 -10.76 2.15 24.03
N VAL A 400 -11.48 1.05 23.73
CA VAL A 400 -12.27 0.33 24.73
C VAL A 400 -11.38 -0.23 25.85
N LEU A 401 -10.27 -0.88 25.52
CA LEU A 401 -9.37 -1.47 26.51
C LEU A 401 -8.69 -0.41 27.39
N THR A 402 -8.29 0.73 26.83
CA THR A 402 -7.69 1.83 27.61
C THR A 402 -8.72 2.51 28.51
N CYS A 403 -9.96 2.74 28.04
CA CYS A 403 -11.09 3.22 28.87
C CYS A 403 -11.41 2.26 30.03
N LEU A 404 -11.49 0.94 29.78
CA LEU A 404 -11.69 -0.07 30.82
C LEU A 404 -10.53 -0.11 31.82
N GLY A 405 -9.29 0.05 31.36
CA GLY A 405 -8.10 0.16 32.23
C GLY A 405 -8.18 1.39 33.15
N ALA A 406 -8.50 2.56 32.59
CA ALA A 406 -8.67 3.80 33.33
C ALA A 406 -9.82 3.72 34.35
N ALA A 407 -10.96 3.12 33.97
CA ALA A 407 -12.09 2.91 34.86
C ALA A 407 -11.76 1.98 36.03
N ARG A 408 -11.00 0.89 35.79
CA ARG A 408 -10.50 0.00 36.85
C ARG A 408 -9.55 0.75 37.80
N ALA A 409 -8.60 1.52 37.27
CA ALA A 409 -7.67 2.32 38.06
C ALA A 409 -8.40 3.36 38.93
N TRP A 410 -9.40 4.05 38.39
CA TRP A 410 -10.23 5.02 39.12
C TRP A 410 -11.11 4.39 40.20
N ARG A 411 -11.70 3.21 39.94
CA ARG A 411 -12.42 2.44 40.96
C ARG A 411 -11.47 1.98 42.08
N ALA A 412 -10.28 1.53 41.75
CA ALA A 412 -9.25 1.17 42.72
C ALA A 412 -8.83 2.39 43.56
N SER A 413 -8.53 3.54 42.95
CA SER A 413 -8.18 4.75 43.70
C SER A 413 -9.30 5.24 44.61
N LYS A 414 -10.58 5.06 44.22
CA LYS A 414 -11.72 5.32 45.11
C LYS A 414 -11.82 4.31 46.27
N LYS A 415 -11.50 3.03 46.05
CA LYS A 415 -11.49 2.01 47.12
C LYS A 415 -10.37 2.26 48.13
N TYR A 416 -9.15 2.54 47.66
CA TYR A 416 -8.03 2.90 48.53
C TYR A 416 -8.20 4.28 49.19
N GLY A 417 -8.81 5.25 48.51
CA GLY A 417 -9.15 6.56 49.09
C GLY A 417 -10.28 6.53 50.13
N LYS A 418 -11.06 5.45 50.20
CA LYS A 418 -12.02 5.16 51.29
C LYS A 418 -11.40 4.30 52.42
N ALA A 419 -10.17 3.83 52.26
CA ALA A 419 -9.50 2.96 53.21
C ALA A 419 -8.36 3.72 53.92
N GLY A 420 -8.71 4.41 55.01
CA GLY A 420 -7.73 4.86 55.99
C GLY A 420 -8.38 5.65 57.15
N PRO A 421 -7.75 5.69 58.34
CA PRO A 421 -6.53 4.99 58.77
C PRO A 421 -6.73 4.20 60.08
N ASP A 422 -7.42 3.05 60.05
CA ASP A 422 -7.71 2.25 61.27
C ASP A 422 -6.50 1.43 61.81
N TYR A 423 -5.28 1.73 61.36
CA TYR A 423 -4.03 1.16 61.88
C TYR A 423 -2.94 2.23 62.01
N LEU A 424 -3.21 3.25 62.84
CA LEU A 424 -2.16 3.97 63.55
C LEU A 424 -2.48 3.93 65.05
N GLY A 425 -1.92 2.92 65.72
CA GLY A 425 -1.80 2.95 67.16
C GLY A 425 -1.01 4.19 67.59
N SER A 426 -1.38 4.74 68.75
CA SER A 426 -0.73 5.91 69.33
C SER A 426 0.77 5.71 69.51
N ASP A 427 1.59 6.34 68.66
CA ASP A 427 2.83 6.94 69.14
C ASP A 427 3.30 8.15 68.32
N LYS A 428 4.19 8.93 68.93
CA LYS A 428 4.62 10.26 68.52
C LYS A 428 5.74 10.21 67.47
N ASP A 429 5.43 10.32 66.18
CA ASP A 429 6.42 10.80 65.19
C ASP A 429 5.76 11.52 63.99
N LYS A 430 5.48 12.82 64.15
CA LYS A 430 4.64 13.59 63.21
C LYS A 430 5.34 14.11 61.94
N ASP A 431 6.63 13.87 61.76
CA ASP A 431 7.44 14.61 60.76
C ASP A 431 8.00 13.80 59.57
N LYS A 432 7.55 12.55 59.39
CA LYS A 432 7.99 11.69 58.25
C LYS A 432 6.87 11.20 57.32
N GLY A 433 5.60 11.43 57.66
CA GLY A 433 4.44 10.90 56.90
C GLY A 433 4.17 11.59 55.55
N ASN A 434 4.66 12.80 55.31
CA ASN A 434 4.15 13.66 54.24
C ASN A 434 4.76 13.43 52.84
N ARG A 435 5.49 12.31 52.62
CA ARG A 435 6.27 12.08 51.38
C ARG A 435 5.73 10.99 50.44
N VAL A 436 4.66 10.27 50.80
CA VAL A 436 4.22 9.06 50.05
C VAL A 436 2.91 9.22 49.25
N TYR A 437 2.01 10.15 49.63
CA TYR A 437 0.68 10.27 49.01
C TYR A 437 0.59 11.17 47.76
N ARG A 438 1.69 11.38 47.02
CA ARG A 438 1.77 12.42 45.96
C ARG A 438 2.09 11.94 44.54
N THR A 439 1.73 10.71 44.15
CA THR A 439 1.93 10.24 42.76
C THR A 439 0.82 9.33 42.23
N TYR A 440 -0.36 9.89 41.95
CA TYR A 440 -1.22 9.44 40.85
C TYR A 440 -1.96 10.64 40.24
N PRO A 441 -1.47 11.24 39.14
CA PRO A 441 -2.25 12.22 38.41
C PRO A 441 -3.39 11.47 37.71
N THR A 442 -4.64 11.82 38.05
CA THR A 442 -5.81 11.36 37.29
C THR A 442 -5.63 11.72 35.81
N ALA A 443 -6.08 10.85 34.89
CA ALA A 443 -5.90 11.07 33.45
C ALA A 443 -6.38 12.45 32.99
N VAL A 444 -7.47 12.94 33.59
CA VAL A 444 -7.99 14.31 33.42
C VAL A 444 -6.95 15.40 33.75
N LYS A 445 -6.15 15.26 34.82
CA LYS A 445 -5.07 16.19 35.14
C LYS A 445 -3.87 16.08 34.20
N VAL A 446 -3.57 14.89 33.67
CA VAL A 446 -2.52 14.72 32.64
C VAL A 446 -2.94 15.39 31.33
N VAL A 447 -4.17 15.14 30.88
CA VAL A 447 -4.75 15.75 29.67
C VAL A 447 -4.92 17.26 29.84
N LEU A 448 -5.41 17.75 30.97
CA LEU A 448 -5.51 19.19 31.24
C LEU A 448 -4.13 19.84 31.36
N ALA A 449 -3.14 19.22 31.99
CA ALA A 449 -1.77 19.75 32.02
C ALA A 449 -1.13 19.77 30.62
N TYR A 450 -1.38 18.76 29.80
CA TYR A 450 -0.94 18.72 28.39
C TYR A 450 -1.60 19.83 27.58
N LEU A 451 -2.93 19.96 27.63
CA LEU A 451 -3.69 21.02 26.96
C LEU A 451 -3.34 22.43 27.47
N GLN A 452 -3.05 22.60 28.76
CA GLN A 452 -2.54 23.85 29.32
C GLN A 452 -1.11 24.16 28.86
N ARG A 453 -0.26 23.15 28.69
CA ARG A 453 1.10 23.29 28.16
C ARG A 453 1.10 23.65 26.66
N VAL A 454 0.16 23.08 25.89
CA VAL A 454 -0.13 23.48 24.50
C VAL A 454 -0.68 24.92 24.46
N LYS A 455 -1.66 25.29 25.30
CA LYS A 455 -2.17 26.68 25.39
C LYS A 455 -1.14 27.72 25.83
N ARG A 456 -0.15 27.36 26.66
CA ARG A 456 0.93 28.28 27.08
C ARG A 456 1.97 28.51 25.99
N ASN A 457 2.16 27.56 25.08
CA ASN A 457 3.04 27.70 23.92
C ASN A 457 2.33 28.46 22.79
N LYS A 458 2.29 29.81 22.90
CA LYS A 458 1.74 30.72 21.87
C LYS A 458 2.33 30.51 20.45
N TRP A 459 3.48 29.83 20.34
CA TRP A 459 4.11 29.43 19.08
C TRP A 459 3.26 28.53 18.18
N VAL A 460 2.42 27.64 18.74
CA VAL A 460 1.60 26.70 17.92
C VAL A 460 0.53 27.45 17.12
N LEU A 461 0.03 28.57 17.64
CA LEU A 461 -0.92 29.45 16.94
C LEU A 461 -0.22 30.45 16.00
N TRP A 462 1.07 30.73 16.22
CA TRP A 462 1.86 31.62 15.35
C TRP A 462 2.32 30.93 14.06
N ALA A 463 2.63 29.62 14.12
CA ALA A 463 3.05 28.82 12.99
C ALA A 463 1.96 28.57 11.91
N LEU A 464 0.69 28.85 12.22
CA LEU A 464 -0.45 28.68 11.31
C LEU A 464 -0.76 29.94 10.47
N GLY A 465 0.07 30.99 10.57
CA GLY A 465 -0.29 32.35 10.14
C GLY A 465 0.25 32.88 8.80
N ARG A 466 1.21 32.22 8.13
CA ARG A 466 1.73 32.66 6.81
C ARG A 466 2.20 31.50 5.92
N PRO A 467 1.88 31.50 4.60
CA PRO A 467 2.43 30.55 3.63
C PRO A 467 3.83 30.96 3.15
N GLY A 468 4.65 30.00 2.71
CA GLY A 468 5.92 30.28 2.03
C GLY A 468 6.98 29.20 2.17
N THR A 469 7.71 29.19 3.29
CA THR A 469 9.09 28.64 3.33
C THR A 469 9.40 27.62 4.43
N LEU A 470 8.40 27.16 5.20
CA LEU A 470 8.62 26.41 6.45
C LEU A 470 8.45 24.88 6.39
N LYS A 471 8.47 24.23 5.21
CA LYS A 471 8.33 22.75 5.13
C LYS A 471 9.53 21.96 5.69
N ARG A 472 10.78 22.45 5.57
CA ARG A 472 12.00 21.69 5.94
C ARG A 472 12.35 21.78 7.43
N GLU A 473 12.50 22.99 7.99
CA GLU A 473 12.79 23.18 9.42
C GLU A 473 11.67 22.66 10.34
N PHE A 474 10.41 22.71 9.93
CA PHE A 474 9.28 22.22 10.74
C PHE A 474 9.35 20.70 10.95
N MET A 475 9.65 19.94 9.89
CA MET A 475 9.86 18.49 9.98
C MET A 475 11.10 18.15 10.80
N GLU A 476 12.25 18.79 10.54
CA GLU A 476 13.49 18.54 11.28
C GLU A 476 13.39 18.91 12.78
N ARG A 477 12.59 19.92 13.15
CA ARG A 477 12.36 20.27 14.56
C ARG A 477 11.34 19.38 15.26
N MET A 478 10.32 18.84 14.58
CA MET A 478 9.47 17.78 15.18
C MET A 478 10.29 16.52 15.50
N VAL A 479 11.24 16.16 14.63
CA VAL A 479 12.21 15.06 14.89
C VAL A 479 13.07 15.33 16.14
N ARG A 480 13.45 16.59 16.41
CA ARG A 480 14.21 16.96 17.64
C ARG A 480 13.38 17.05 18.92
N VAL A 481 12.07 17.31 18.84
CA VAL A 481 11.21 17.33 20.04
C VAL A 481 10.84 15.90 20.48
N GLY A 482 10.73 14.96 19.54
CA GLY A 482 10.49 13.54 19.84
C GLY A 482 11.66 12.84 20.56
N SER A 483 12.90 13.31 20.42
CA SER A 483 14.09 12.63 20.93
C SER A 483 14.46 12.94 22.39
N VAL A 484 13.86 13.97 23.02
CA VAL A 484 14.15 14.34 24.42
C VAL A 484 13.23 13.61 25.43
N ALA A 485 12.18 12.92 24.97
CA ALA A 485 11.18 12.25 25.80
C ALA A 485 11.28 10.71 25.82
N GLY A 486 12.51 10.17 25.90
CA GLY A 486 12.80 8.81 26.35
C GLY A 486 12.41 7.67 25.40
N GLY A 487 13.33 7.26 24.52
CA GLY A 487 13.15 6.05 23.70
C GLY A 487 14.03 5.94 22.46
N VAL A 488 15.35 6.10 22.58
CA VAL A 488 16.27 5.73 21.49
C VAL A 488 16.21 4.21 21.32
N TYR A 489 15.65 3.73 20.19
CA TYR A 489 16.04 2.50 19.46
C TYR A 489 15.15 2.17 18.24
N VAL A 490 13.99 2.81 18.06
CA VAL A 490 13.01 2.41 17.02
C VAL A 490 13.22 3.09 15.66
N TRP A 491 13.93 4.21 15.57
CA TRP A 491 13.89 5.09 14.38
C TRP A 491 14.93 4.82 13.29
N LEU A 492 16.00 4.05 13.57
CA LEU A 492 16.96 3.65 12.53
C LEU A 492 16.40 2.59 11.56
N LEU A 493 15.28 1.94 11.92
CA LEU A 493 14.61 0.94 11.09
C LEU A 493 13.50 1.51 10.19
N VAL A 494 13.25 2.82 10.20
CA VAL A 494 12.16 3.44 9.42
C VAL A 494 12.68 4.14 8.17
N ARG A 495 13.94 4.58 8.16
CA ARG A 495 14.54 5.28 7.00
C ARG A 495 14.86 4.38 5.81
N ASP A 496 15.03 3.08 6.05
CA ASP A 496 15.26 2.06 5.01
C ASP A 496 14.05 1.12 4.85
N VAL A 497 12.88 1.49 5.42
CA VAL A 497 11.62 0.71 5.40
C VAL A 497 10.40 1.61 5.07
N VAL A 498 10.63 2.82 4.59
CA VAL A 498 9.65 3.73 3.96
C VAL A 498 10.31 4.30 2.71
#